data_AF-A0A945C8C8-F1
#
_entry.id   AF-A0A945C8C8-F1
#
_cell.length_a   1.000
_cell.length_b   1.000
_cell.length_c   1.000
_cell.angle_alpha   90.00
_cell.angle_beta   90.00
_cell.angle_gamma   90.00
#
_symmetry.space_group_name_H-M   'P 1'
#
loop_
_entity.id
_entity.type
_entity.pdbx_description
1 polymer ?
#
loop_
_entity_poly.entity_id
_entity_poly.type
_entity_poly.pdbx_seq_one_letter_code
_entity_poly.pdbx_strand_id
1 'polypeptide(L)'
;MTKVQLSLTDQEAAILSSYGSQFGYNLPKTIRFVISKASEDFLKEGTTPIYEMSKKTEEKGLEALKEYGAGKTVEVKDAEEFFSKL
;
A
#
# COMPACT_ATOMS: atom_id res chain seq x y z
N MET A 1 6.29 -10.11 28.53
CA MET A 1 7.06 -9.75 27.32
C MET A 1 7.29 -11.03 26.53
N THR A 2 6.81 -11.12 25.30
CA THR A 2 6.97 -12.32 24.46
C THR A 2 8.35 -12.28 23.80
N LYS A 3 9.11 -13.38 23.85
CA LYS A 3 10.43 -13.49 23.23
C LYS A 3 10.31 -14.29 21.94
N VAL A 4 10.88 -13.77 20.86
CA VAL A 4 11.03 -14.47 19.58
C VAL A 4 12.52 -14.68 19.33
N GLN A 5 12.92 -15.90 19.01
CA GLN A 5 14.30 -16.24 18.63
C GLN A 5 14.32 -16.64 17.16
N LEU A 6 15.23 -16.03 16.41
CA LEU A 6 15.41 -16.26 14.98
C LEU A 6 16.90 -16.51 14.74
N SER A 7 17.19 -17.52 13.93
CA SER A 7 18.53 -17.77 13.42
C SER A 7 18.64 -17.15 12.04
N LEU A 8 19.66 -16.33 11.84
CA LEU A 8 19.97 -15.71 10.56
C LEU A 8 21.36 -16.16 10.14
N THR A 9 21.55 -16.33 8.84
CA THR A 9 22.89 -16.40 8.27
C THR A 9 23.57 -15.03 8.39
N ASP A 10 24.90 -15.00 8.33
CA ASP A 10 25.66 -13.75 8.38
C ASP A 10 25.26 -12.79 7.24
N GLN A 11 24.91 -13.36 6.07
CA GLN A 11 24.48 -12.60 4.90
C GLN A 11 23.13 -11.91 5.14
N GLU A 12 22.14 -12.63 5.66
CA GLU A 12 20.82 -12.07 5.99
C GLU A 12 20.92 -10.99 7.07
N ALA A 13 21.71 -11.25 8.11
CA ALA A 13 21.97 -10.29 9.17
C ALA A 13 22.65 -9.02 8.65
N ALA A 14 23.61 -9.16 7.73
CA ALA A 14 24.29 -8.03 7.11
C ALA A 14 23.34 -7.19 6.22
N ILE A 15 22.49 -7.83 5.41
CA ILE A 15 21.50 -7.15 4.56
C ILE A 15 20.54 -6.34 5.43
N LEU A 16 19.96 -6.97 6.46
CA LEU A 16 19.02 -6.29 7.37
C LEU A 16 19.68 -5.18 8.18
N SER A 17 20.93 -5.36 8.59
CA SER A 17 21.68 -4.32 9.29
C SER A 17 21.97 -3.12 8.38
N SER A 18 22.37 -3.38 7.13
CA SER A 18 22.64 -2.34 6.12
C SER A 18 21.39 -1.55 5.74
N TYR A 19 20.25 -2.23 5.62
CA TYR A 19 18.96 -1.55 5.40
C TYR A 19 18.55 -0.70 6.60
N GLY A 20 18.62 -1.28 7.82
CA GLY A 20 18.22 -0.59 9.04
C GLY A 20 19.08 0.62 9.39
N SER A 21 20.38 0.58 9.11
CA SER A 21 21.32 1.65 9.43
C SER A 21 20.99 2.95 8.69
N GLN A 22 20.40 2.87 7.49
CA GLN A 22 19.91 4.03 6.73
C GLN A 22 18.84 4.84 7.50
N PHE A 23 18.12 4.18 8.42
CA PHE A 23 17.09 4.77 9.26
C PHE A 23 17.56 4.93 10.73
N GLY A 24 18.84 4.71 11.01
CA GLY A 24 19.40 4.74 12.37
C GLY A 24 18.93 3.58 13.26
N TYR A 25 18.50 2.46 12.67
CA TYR A 25 18.01 1.29 13.40
C TYR A 25 19.10 0.23 13.58
N ASN A 26 19.08 -0.44 14.74
CA ASN A 26 19.86 -1.64 14.97
C ASN A 26 19.14 -2.89 14.45
N LEU A 27 19.89 -3.97 14.24
CA LEU A 27 19.37 -5.21 13.65
C LEU A 27 18.07 -5.72 14.33
N PRO A 28 17.96 -5.81 15.67
CA PRO A 28 16.71 -6.24 16.31
C PRO A 28 15.52 -5.31 16.02
N LYS A 29 15.73 -4.00 15.96
CA LYS A 29 14.67 -3.04 15.64
C LYS A 29 14.24 -3.17 14.17
N THR A 30 15.19 -3.38 13.26
CA THR A 30 14.91 -3.63 11.85
C THR A 30 14.10 -4.91 11.66
N ILE A 31 14.51 -6.01 12.31
CA ILE A 31 13.79 -7.29 12.25
C ILE A 31 12.34 -7.11 12.72
N ARG A 32 12.13 -6.43 13.86
CA ARG A 32 10.78 -6.14 14.36
C ARG A 32 9.96 -5.33 13.36
N PHE A 33 10.55 -4.28 12.77
CA PHE A 33 9.87 -3.45 11.79
C PHE A 33 9.44 -4.25 10.56
N VAL A 34 10.34 -5.04 9.97
CA VAL A 34 10.04 -5.87 8.81
C VAL A 34 8.96 -6.91 9.11
N ILE A 35 9.06 -7.61 10.23
CA ILE A 35 8.04 -8.58 10.66
C ILE A 35 6.69 -7.90 10.87
N SER A 36 6.66 -6.75 11.56
CA SER A 36 5.42 -6.00 11.77
C SER A 36 4.79 -5.58 10.46
N LYS A 37 5.60 -5.12 9.49
CA LYS A 37 5.09 -4.69 8.19
C LYS A 37 4.54 -5.84 7.36
N ALA A 38 5.27 -6.94 7.28
CA ALA A 38 4.80 -8.15 6.60
C ALA A 38 3.54 -8.74 7.25
N SER A 39 3.45 -8.69 8.59
CA SER A 39 2.27 -9.13 9.33
C SER A 39 1.08 -8.22 9.05
N GLU A 40 1.29 -6.91 9.00
CA GLU A 40 0.26 -5.93 8.65
C GLU A 40 -0.30 -6.20 7.25
N ASP A 41 0.57 -6.42 6.26
CA ASP A 41 0.16 -6.66 4.88
C ASP A 41 -0.61 -7.99 4.76
N PHE A 42 -0.13 -9.07 5.39
CA PHE A 42 -0.83 -10.36 5.46
C PHE A 42 -2.21 -10.26 6.13
N LEU A 43 -2.30 -9.53 7.25
CA LEU A 43 -3.57 -9.31 7.94
C LEU A 43 -4.53 -8.45 7.10
N LYS A 44 -4.00 -7.44 6.39
CA LYS A 44 -4.78 -6.57 5.50
C LYS A 44 -5.32 -7.29 4.28
N GLU A 45 -4.57 -8.24 3.71
CA GLU A 45 -5.05 -9.11 2.63
C GLU A 45 -6.27 -9.93 3.06
N GLY A 46 -6.31 -10.37 4.32
CA GLY A 46 -7.48 -11.08 4.88
C GLY A 46 -8.66 -10.18 5.26
N THR A 47 -8.44 -8.90 5.55
CA THR A 47 -9.50 -7.99 6.03
C THR A 47 -10.03 -7.00 5.00
N THR A 48 -9.31 -6.76 3.91
CA THR A 48 -9.78 -5.85 2.86
C THR A 48 -10.56 -6.67 1.84
N PRO A 49 -11.90 -6.65 1.85
CA PRO A 49 -12.65 -7.42 0.88
C PRO A 49 -12.32 -6.92 -0.53
N ILE A 50 -11.67 -7.78 -1.32
CA ILE A 50 -11.46 -7.54 -2.74
C ILE A 50 -12.77 -7.94 -3.42
N TYR A 51 -13.56 -6.94 -3.81
CA TYR A 51 -14.75 -7.16 -4.62
C TYR A 51 -14.37 -7.08 -6.09
N GLU A 52 -14.63 -8.15 -6.83
CA GLU A 52 -14.47 -8.14 -8.28
C GLU A 52 -15.45 -7.12 -8.89
N MET A 53 -14.92 -6.19 -9.67
CA MET A 53 -15.72 -5.17 -10.33
C MET A 53 -16.52 -5.81 -11.47
N SER A 54 -17.77 -5.38 -11.67
CA SER A 54 -18.52 -5.84 -12.85
C SER A 54 -17.82 -5.37 -14.13
N LYS A 55 -17.78 -6.24 -15.16
CA LYS A 55 -17.15 -5.93 -16.45
C LYS A 55 -17.59 -4.57 -17.04
N LYS A 56 -18.88 -4.25 -16.90
CA LYS A 56 -19.46 -2.97 -17.35
C LYS A 56 -18.87 -1.76 -16.61
N THR A 57 -18.65 -1.89 -15.31
CA THR A 57 -18.06 -0.82 -14.49
C THR A 57 -16.58 -0.65 -14.81
N GLU A 58 -15.87 -1.75 -15.03
CA GLU A 58 -14.47 -1.74 -15.42
C GLU A 58 -14.27 -1.03 -16.76
N GLU A 59 -15.07 -1.37 -17.77
CA GLU A 59 -15.05 -0.72 -19.09
C GLU A 59 -15.27 0.80 -18.98
N LYS A 60 -16.25 1.24 -18.18
CA LYS A 60 -16.50 2.67 -17.93
C LYS A 60 -15.34 3.35 -17.20
N GLY A 61 -14.73 2.67 -16.23
CA GLY A 61 -13.57 3.20 -15.50
C GLY A 61 -12.36 3.40 -16.42
N LEU A 62 -12.11 2.43 -17.31
CA LEU A 62 -11.05 2.53 -18.31
C LEU A 62 -11.31 3.65 -19.33
N GLU A 63 -12.57 3.86 -19.72
CA GLU A 63 -12.96 4.99 -20.55
C GLU A 63 -12.69 6.31 -19.84
N ALA A 64 -13.17 6.49 -18.61
CA ALA A 64 -12.95 7.70 -17.82
C ALA A 64 -11.45 8.02 -17.64
N LEU A 65 -10.61 7.00 -17.43
CA LEU A 65 -9.16 7.16 -17.34
C LEU A 65 -8.55 7.70 -18.65
N LYS A 66 -9.01 7.19 -19.81
CA LYS A 66 -8.58 7.70 -21.12
C LYS A 66 -9.03 9.15 -21.33
N GLU A 67 -10.24 9.50 -20.92
CA GLU A 67 -10.77 10.85 -21.02
C GLU A 67 -10.02 11.85 -20.14
N TYR A 68 -9.62 11.44 -18.93
CA TYR A 68 -8.73 12.21 -18.08
C TYR A 68 -7.37 12.45 -18.76
N GLY A 69 -6.75 11.40 -19.30
CA GLY A 69 -5.49 11.53 -20.05
C GLY A 69 -5.61 12.42 -21.30
N ALA A 70 -6.79 12.48 -21.91
CA ALA A 70 -7.09 13.37 -23.03
C ALA A 70 -7.45 14.81 -22.60
N GLY A 71 -7.42 15.14 -21.30
CA GLY A 71 -7.71 16.47 -20.78
C GLY A 71 -9.18 16.87 -20.84
N LYS A 72 -10.11 15.90 -20.97
CA LYS A 72 -11.56 16.17 -21.00
C LYS A 72 -12.17 16.42 -19.62
N THR A 73 -11.36 16.40 -18.57
CA THR A 73 -11.84 16.57 -17.20
C THR A 73 -11.76 18.03 -16.77
N VAL A 74 -12.65 18.40 -15.86
CA VAL A 74 -12.70 19.74 -15.27
C VAL A 74 -12.41 19.62 -13.78
N GLU A 75 -11.70 20.60 -13.25
CA GLU A 75 -11.47 20.71 -11.81
C GLU A 75 -12.79 21.07 -11.11
N VAL A 76 -13.22 20.22 -10.17
CA VAL A 76 -14.38 20.49 -9.32
C VAL A 76 -13.91 21.27 -8.10
N LYS A 77 -14.26 22.56 -8.05
CA LYS A 77 -13.92 23.46 -6.92
C LYS A 77 -14.87 23.32 -5.73
N ASP A 78 -16.12 22.99 -6.02
CA ASP A 78 -17.18 22.78 -5.05
C ASP A 78 -18.00 21.56 -5.46
N ALA A 79 -18.05 20.56 -4.59
CA ALA A 79 -18.77 19.32 -4.85
C ALA A 79 -20.29 19.52 -4.81
N GLU A 80 -20.81 20.34 -3.90
CA GLU A 80 -22.25 20.59 -3.80
C GLU A 80 -22.75 21.34 -5.03
N GLU A 81 -22.01 22.36 -5.47
CA GLU A 81 -22.35 23.11 -6.69
C GLU A 81 -22.34 22.18 -7.91
N PHE A 82 -21.33 21.31 -8.03
CA PHE A 82 -21.22 20.37 -9.14
C PHE A 82 -22.39 19.40 -9.20
N PHE A 83 -22.76 18.78 -8.07
CA PHE A 83 -23.87 17.82 -8.03
C PHE A 83 -25.24 18.48 -8.17
N SER A 84 -25.39 19.77 -7.82
CA SER A 84 -26.65 20.50 -8.05
C SER A 84 -26.95 20.79 -9.52
N LYS A 85 -25.95 20.71 -10.40
CA LYS A 85 -26.03 21.00 -11.85
C LYS A 85 -26.07 19.74 -12.73
N LEU A 86 -26.00 18.56 -12.11
CA LEU A 86 -26.10 17.24 -12.75
C LEU A 86 -27.57 16.82 -12.91
#